data_AF-X0V6L1-F1
#
_entry.id   AF-X0V6L1-F1
#
_cell.length_a   1.000
_cell.length_b   1.000
_cell.length_c   1.000
_cell.angle_alpha   90.00
_cell.angle_beta   90.00
_cell.angle_gamma   90.00
#
_symmetry.space_group_name_H-M   'P 1'
#
loop_
_entity.id
_entity.type
_entity.pdbx_description
1 polymer ?
#
loop_
_entity_poly.entity_id
_entity_poly.type
_entity_poly.pdbx_seq_one_letter_code
_entity_poly.pdbx_strand_id
1 'polypeptide(L)'
;VKIRQEYNHEQQVQYCHRLHKIIADEQPYTFLFVSKWTAILDKRIVIREVDDTANIAYRKITPTKTGSYSFHFNKWIKLAKMPELKP
;
A
#
# COMPACT_ATOMS: atom_id res chain seq x y z
N VAL A 1 17.92 3.15 -19.53
CA VAL A 1 18.02 3.79 -18.19
C VAL A 1 18.41 2.73 -17.16
N LYS A 2 19.42 2.95 -16.30
CA LYS A 2 19.98 1.91 -15.38
C LYS A 2 19.24 1.80 -14.03
N ILE A 3 17.92 1.87 -14.03
CA ILE A 3 17.10 1.95 -12.78
C ILE A 3 17.36 0.76 -11.83
N ARG A 4 17.45 -0.47 -12.36
CA ARG A 4 17.63 -1.69 -11.53
C ARG A 4 19.04 -1.91 -11.00
N GLN A 5 20.03 -1.15 -11.49
CA GLN A 5 21.44 -1.30 -11.14
C GLN A 5 21.92 -0.19 -10.19
N GLU A 6 21.16 0.90 -10.08
CA GLU A 6 21.45 1.99 -9.16
C GLU A 6 21.06 1.59 -7.74
N TYR A 7 21.86 1.95 -6.72
CA TYR A 7 21.53 1.70 -5.31
C TYR A 7 21.15 2.99 -4.56
N ASN A 8 21.54 4.16 -5.08
CA ASN A 8 21.10 5.44 -4.51
C ASN A 8 19.63 5.70 -4.86
N HIS A 9 18.79 5.87 -3.83
CA HIS A 9 17.35 6.03 -4.00
C HIS A 9 16.97 7.29 -4.79
N GLU A 10 17.60 8.43 -4.51
CA GLU A 10 17.30 9.68 -5.20
C GLU A 10 17.63 9.58 -6.69
N GLN A 11 18.75 8.95 -7.03
CA GLN A 11 19.13 8.70 -8.41
C GLN A 11 18.18 7.72 -9.11
N GLN A 12 17.75 6.64 -8.44
CA GLN A 12 16.71 5.76 -8.97
C GLN A 12 15.41 6.52 -9.31
N VAL A 13 14.97 7.41 -8.42
CA VAL A 13 13.76 8.22 -8.63
C VAL A 13 13.93 9.14 -9.85
N GLN A 14 15.06 9.82 -9.99
CA GLN A 14 15.36 10.66 -11.15
C GLN A 14 15.34 9.85 -12.45
N TYR A 15 15.93 8.66 -12.43
CA TYR A 15 15.91 7.73 -13.57
C TYR A 15 14.49 7.27 -13.92
N CYS A 16 13.62 7.00 -12.93
CA CYS A 16 12.21 6.68 -13.15
C CYS A 16 11.44 7.85 -13.79
N HIS A 17 11.67 9.09 -13.35
CA HIS A 17 11.07 10.27 -13.97
C HIS A 17 11.52 10.43 -15.43
N ARG A 18 12.81 10.18 -15.71
CA ARG A 18 13.33 10.22 -17.07
C ARG A 18 12.68 9.16 -17.96
N LEU A 19 12.47 7.94 -17.45
CA LEU A 19 11.78 6.90 -18.20
C LEU A 19 10.34 7.29 -18.55
N HIS A 20 9.59 7.84 -17.59
CA HIS A 20 8.21 8.30 -17.86
C HIS A 20 8.15 9.45 -18.87
N LYS A 21 9.15 10.34 -18.92
CA LYS A 21 9.26 11.35 -19.98
C LYS A 21 9.42 10.70 -21.36
N ILE A 22 10.32 9.73 -21.50
CA ILE A 22 10.51 9.01 -22.77
C ILE A 22 9.21 8.31 -23.19
N ILE A 23 8.52 7.63 -22.27
CA ILE A 23 7.22 7.00 -22.56
C ILE A 23 6.18 8.05 -23.00
N ALA A 24 6.15 9.22 -22.37
CA ALA A 24 5.23 10.29 -22.74
C ALA A 24 5.57 10.91 -24.10
N ASP A 25 6.84 10.99 -24.48
CA ASP A 25 7.27 11.54 -25.77
C ASP A 25 7.04 10.52 -26.90
N GLU A 26 7.34 9.24 -26.68
CA GLU A 26 7.23 8.18 -27.69
C GLU A 26 5.81 7.61 -27.81
N GLN A 27 4.95 7.80 -26.81
CA GLN A 27 3.56 7.31 -26.78
C GLN A 27 3.38 5.82 -27.15
N PRO A 28 4.21 4.86 -26.67
CA PRO A 28 4.00 3.44 -26.96
C PRO A 28 2.70 2.89 -26.34
N TYR A 29 2.17 3.58 -25.34
CA TYR A 29 0.87 3.36 -24.73
C TYR A 29 0.39 4.65 -24.06
N THR A 30 -0.92 4.86 -24.05
CA THR A 30 -1.54 6.04 -23.41
C THR A 30 -2.03 5.68 -22.01
N PHE A 31 -1.60 6.45 -21.01
CA PHE A 31 -2.11 6.34 -19.64
C PHE A 31 -3.52 6.95 -19.56
N LEU A 32 -4.55 6.11 -19.55
CA LEU A 32 -5.95 6.58 -19.49
C LEU A 32 -6.37 6.90 -18.06
N PHE A 33 -6.32 5.92 -17.16
CA PHE A 33 -6.61 6.07 -15.74
C PHE A 33 -6.07 4.89 -14.95
N VAL A 34 -5.91 5.08 -13.64
CA VAL A 34 -5.71 3.98 -12.68
C VAL A 34 -7.03 3.78 -11.94
N SER A 35 -7.57 2.56 -11.98
CA SER A 35 -8.82 2.26 -11.29
C SER A 35 -8.64 2.39 -9.77
N LYS A 36 -9.62 3.00 -9.11
CA LYS A 36 -9.72 2.95 -7.65
C LYS A 36 -10.38 1.64 -7.29
N TRP A 37 -9.77 0.92 -6.36
CA TRP A 37 -10.40 -0.25 -5.78
C TRP A 37 -11.27 0.15 -4.58
N THR A 38 -12.47 -0.44 -4.47
CA THR A 38 -13.42 -0.18 -3.38
C THR A 38 -13.66 -1.48 -2.61
N ALA A 39 -13.30 -1.47 -1.32
CA ALA A 39 -13.61 -2.56 -0.38
C ALA A 39 -14.99 -2.39 0.21
N ILE A 40 -15.65 -3.51 0.47
CA ILE A 40 -16.58 -3.59 1.61
C ILE A 40 -16.03 -4.65 2.56
N LEU A 41 -15.73 -4.25 3.79
CA LEU A 41 -15.24 -5.12 4.85
C LEU A 41 -16.14 -5.02 6.08
N ASP A 42 -16.29 -6.14 6.81
CA ASP A 42 -16.92 -6.13 8.12
C ASP A 42 -16.03 -5.32 9.09
N LYS A 43 -16.62 -4.34 9.79
CA LYS A 43 -15.91 -3.48 10.77
C LYS A 43 -15.24 -4.26 11.90
N ARG A 44 -15.59 -5.54 12.09
CA ARG A 44 -14.97 -6.46 13.05
C ARG A 44 -13.64 -7.05 12.56
N ILE A 45 -13.30 -6.89 11.29
CA ILE A 45 -12.01 -7.32 10.75
C ILE A 45 -10.99 -6.21 11.02
N VAL A 46 -9.97 -6.55 11.79
CA VAL A 46 -8.93 -5.62 12.26
C VAL A 46 -7.55 -6.22 12.07
N ILE A 47 -6.52 -5.37 12.09
CA ILE A 47 -5.12 -5.81 12.13
C ILE A 47 -4.76 -6.05 13.60
N ARG A 48 -4.24 -7.23 13.91
CA ARG A 48 -3.63 -7.54 15.21
C ARG A 48 -2.14 -7.25 15.15
N GLU A 49 -1.67 -6.37 16.01
CA GLU A 49 -0.25 -6.10 16.21
C GLU A 49 0.15 -6.50 17.63
N VAL A 50 1.33 -7.11 17.75
CA VAL A 50 1.94 -7.43 19.03
C VAL A 50 3.05 -6.40 19.22
N ASP A 51 2.93 -5.61 20.28
CA ASP A 51 3.94 -4.62 20.63
C ASP A 51 5.19 -5.30 21.20
N ASP A 52 6.30 -4.58 21.30
CA ASP A 52 7.58 -5.09 21.80
C ASP A 52 7.48 -5.58 23.27
N THR A 53 6.46 -5.11 23.99
CA THR A 53 6.12 -5.53 25.36
C THR A 53 5.09 -6.68 25.42
N ALA A 54 4.87 -7.40 24.31
CA ALA A 54 3.90 -8.49 24.15
C ALA A 54 2.41 -8.08 24.32
N ASN A 55 2.11 -6.78 24.30
CA ASN A 55 0.74 -6.30 24.37
C ASN A 55 0.05 -6.42 23.01
N ILE A 56 -1.21 -6.88 22.99
CA ILE A 56 -1.99 -7.02 21.77
C ILE A 56 -2.72 -5.70 21.50
N ALA A 57 -2.38 -5.03 20.40
CA ALA A 57 -3.10 -3.87 19.89
C ALA A 57 -3.94 -4.25 18.67
N TYR A 58 -5.16 -3.72 18.59
CA TYR A 58 -6.01 -3.85 17.42
C TYR A 58 -6.05 -2.51 16.68
N ARG A 59 -5.84 -2.55 15.36
CA ARG A 59 -5.87 -1.36 14.50
C ARG A 59 -6.82 -1.55 13.32
N LYS A 60 -7.36 -0.44 12.82
CA LYS A 60 -8.16 -0.43 11.59
C LYS A 60 -7.27 -0.79 10.40
N ILE A 61 -7.84 -1.49 9.42
CA ILE A 61 -7.16 -1.75 8.15
C ILE A 61 -7.07 -0.43 7.37
N THR A 62 -5.85 0.02 7.09
CA THR A 62 -5.58 1.18 6.24
C THR A 62 -4.89 0.73 4.95
N PRO A 63 -5.28 1.26 3.77
CA PRO A 63 -4.57 0.97 2.53
C PRO A 63 -3.09 1.37 2.62
N THR A 64 -2.22 0.60 1.97
CA THR A 64 -0.82 1.00 1.78
C THR A 64 -0.72 2.20 0.83
N LYS A 65 0.49 2.77 0.70
CA LYS A 65 0.76 3.85 -0.27
C LYS A 65 0.40 3.49 -1.72
N THR A 66 0.39 2.20 -2.06
CA THR A 66 -0.02 1.68 -3.38
C THR A 66 -1.52 1.39 -3.48
N GLY A 67 -2.30 1.67 -2.42
CA GLY A 67 -3.74 1.45 -2.36
C GLY A 67 -4.15 0.01 -2.04
N SER A 68 -3.20 -0.88 -1.75
CA SER A 68 -3.51 -2.26 -1.37
C SER A 68 -3.92 -2.35 0.10
N TYR A 69 -5.13 -2.82 0.35
CA TYR A 69 -5.65 -3.11 1.69
C TYR A 69 -5.21 -4.49 2.18
N SER A 70 -5.09 -5.47 1.29
CA SER A 70 -4.76 -6.88 1.59
C SER A 70 -3.27 -7.13 1.83
N PHE A 71 -2.42 -6.10 1.74
CA PHE A 71 -0.98 -6.22 1.97
C PHE A 71 -0.63 -6.87 3.32
N HIS A 72 -1.41 -6.60 4.37
CA HIS A 72 -1.23 -7.16 5.71
C HIS A 72 -2.25 -8.27 6.04
N PHE A 73 -2.78 -8.99 5.05
CA PHE A 73 -3.82 -10.01 5.24
C PHE A 73 -3.44 -11.07 6.29
N ASN A 74 -2.16 -11.42 6.38
CA ASN A 74 -1.63 -12.36 7.38
C ASN A 74 -1.76 -11.90 8.84
N LYS A 75 -2.00 -10.61 9.08
CA LYS A 75 -2.21 -10.02 10.41
C LYS A 75 -3.69 -9.80 10.74
N TRP A 76 -4.60 -10.17 9.85
CA TRP A 76 -6.02 -9.91 10.04
C TRP A 76 -6.65 -10.89 11.00
N ILE A 77 -7.52 -10.37 11.87
CA ILE A 77 -8.36 -11.16 12.76
C ILE A 77 -9.79 -10.61 12.74
N LYS A 78 -10.76 -11.52 12.79
CA LYS A 78 -12.18 -11.17 12.95
C LYS A 78 -12.56 -11.24 14.41
N LEU A 79 -13.01 -10.13 14.97
CA LEU A 79 -13.48 -10.05 16.35
C LEU A 79 -14.94 -10.52 16.46
N ALA A 80 -15.30 -11.13 17.59
CA ALA A 80 -16.67 -11.56 17.84
C ALA A 80 -17.63 -10.38 18.05
N LYS A 81 -17.17 -9.34 18.76
CA LYS A 81 -17.90 -8.10 19.04
C LYS A 81 -17.30 -6.92 18.29
N MET A 82 -18.10 -5.87 18.10
CA MET A 82 -17.66 -4.65 17.44
C MET A 82 -16.60 -3.94 18.31
N PRO A 83 -15.41 -3.65 17.78
CA PRO A 83 -14.36 -3.00 18.56
C PRO A 83 -14.58 -1.48 18.65
N GLU A 84 -14.36 -0.92 19.83
CA GLU A 84 -14.30 0.54 20.03
C GLU A 84 -12.87 1.04 19.76
N LEU A 85 -12.55 1.23 18.49
CA LEU A 85 -11.25 1.77 18.08
C LEU A 85 -11.32 3.29 17.98
N LYS A 86 -10.50 3.99 18.78
CA LYS A 86 -10.25 5.43 18.61
C LYS A 86 -9.71 5.68 17.19
N PRO A 87 -10.15 6.76 16.52
CA PRO A 87 -9.77 7.07 15.14
C PRO A 87 -8.26 7.28 14.98
#